data_AF-A0A924ZNZ8-F1
#
_entry.id   AF-A0A924ZNZ8-F1
#
_cell.length_a   1.000
_cell.length_b   1.000
_cell.length_c   1.000
_cell.angle_alpha   90.00
_cell.angle_beta   90.00
_cell.angle_gamma   90.00
#
_symmetry.space_group_name_H-M   'P 1'
#
loop_
_entity.id
_entity.type
_entity.pdbx_description
1 polymer ?
#
loop_
_entity_poly.entity_id
_entity_poly.type
_entity_poly.pdbx_seq_one_letter_code
_entity_poly.pdbx_strand_id
1 'polypeptide(L)'
;TNPMNIFLLTYAEVEFIKAETAQRGFTTEAELHYKKGVQAAMEQLGVTITTTYFDSQLATYDGTLERIMLQKYYALYFIDYQQWFEYRRTGFPILPKTTAMENNAIMPSRFFYPTSIQINNQQNYLKAVEILGTDDVNTKVWWDK
;
A
#
# COMPACT_ATOMS: atom_id res chain seq x y z
N THR A 1 -27.75 10.24 -8.24
CA THR A 1 -26.30 10.04 -8.01
C THR A 1 -26.12 8.62 -7.52
N ASN A 2 -25.42 7.77 -8.27
CA ASN A 2 -25.10 6.43 -7.77
C ASN A 2 -24.25 6.58 -6.50
N PRO A 3 -24.53 5.82 -5.42
CA PRO A 3 -23.71 5.88 -4.23
C PRO A 3 -22.27 5.49 -4.58
N MET A 4 -21.31 6.21 -4.00
CA MET A 4 -19.89 5.87 -4.13
C MET A 4 -19.66 4.53 -3.42
N ASN A 5 -19.15 3.54 -4.16
CA ASN A 5 -18.83 2.23 -3.58
C ASN A 5 -17.60 2.36 -2.68
N ILE A 6 -17.70 1.85 -1.45
CA ILE A 6 -16.57 1.77 -0.51
C ILE A 6 -15.92 0.41 -0.69
N PHE A 7 -14.67 0.39 -1.13
CA PHE A 7 -13.89 -0.83 -1.31
C PHE A 7 -13.07 -1.12 -0.04
N LEU A 8 -13.09 -2.37 0.42
CA LEU A 8 -12.33 -2.80 1.60
C LEU A 8 -11.17 -3.74 1.21
N LEU A 9 -11.48 -4.83 0.51
CA LEU A 9 -10.51 -5.78 -0.04
C LEU A 9 -11.01 -6.20 -1.41
N THR A 10 -10.30 -5.82 -2.47
CA THR A 10 -10.75 -6.05 -3.85
C THR A 10 -10.14 -7.34 -4.40
N TYR A 11 -10.77 -7.89 -5.43
CA TYR A 11 -10.17 -9.01 -6.16
C TYR A 11 -8.82 -8.65 -6.77
N ALA A 12 -8.66 -7.40 -7.24
CA ALA A 12 -7.39 -6.88 -7.72
C ALA A 12 -6.30 -6.99 -6.65
N GLU A 13 -6.58 -6.56 -5.42
CA GLU A 13 -5.64 -6.65 -4.30
C GLU A 13 -5.25 -8.10 -4.00
N VAL A 14 -6.22 -9.02 -3.99
CA VAL A 14 -5.96 -10.45 -3.77
C VAL A 14 -5.02 -11.02 -4.84
N GLU A 15 -5.23 -10.68 -6.10
CA GLU A 15 -4.35 -11.12 -7.18
C GLU A 15 -2.95 -10.50 -7.07
N PHE A 16 -2.82 -9.23 -6.64
CA PHE A 16 -1.50 -8.66 -6.36
C PHE A 16 -0.79 -9.31 -5.16
N ILE A 17 -1.53 -9.72 -4.12
CA ILE A 17 -0.97 -10.51 -3.01
C ILE A 17 -0.43 -11.85 -3.51
N LYS A 18 -1.18 -12.54 -4.39
CA LYS A 18 -0.71 -13.79 -5.01
C LYS A 18 0.50 -13.55 -5.91
N ALA A 19 0.51 -12.48 -6.71
CA ALA A 19 1.63 -12.12 -7.57
C ALA A 19 2.91 -11.90 -6.75
N GLU A 20 2.82 -11.14 -5.65
CA GLU A 20 3.95 -10.94 -4.76
C GLU A 20 4.38 -12.23 -4.06
N THR A 21 3.43 -13.05 -3.61
CA THR A 21 3.72 -14.34 -2.96
C THR A 21 4.46 -15.27 -3.91
N ALA A 22 4.08 -15.29 -5.19
CA ALA A 22 4.76 -16.02 -6.24
C ALA A 22 6.14 -15.43 -6.56
N GLN A 23 6.27 -14.11 -6.63
CA GLN A 23 7.55 -13.41 -6.81
C GLN A 23 8.56 -13.74 -5.72
N ARG A 24 8.08 -13.93 -4.48
CA ARG A 24 8.89 -14.31 -3.32
C ARG A 24 9.22 -15.81 -3.28
N GLY A 25 8.73 -16.60 -4.23
CA GLY A 25 9.01 -18.04 -4.35
C GLY A 25 8.15 -18.95 -3.47
N PHE A 26 7.09 -18.44 -2.83
CA PHE A 26 6.18 -19.26 -2.02
C PHE A 26 5.12 -19.98 -2.86
N THR A 27 4.84 -19.47 -4.05
CA THR A 27 3.90 -20.03 -5.04
C THR A 27 4.45 -19.79 -6.46
N THR A 28 3.70 -20.16 -7.50
CA THR A 28 4.09 -20.01 -8.91
C THR A 28 3.23 -18.95 -9.62
N GLU A 29 3.52 -18.67 -10.90
CA GLU A 29 2.66 -17.85 -11.79
C GLU A 29 2.52 -16.36 -11.41
N ALA A 30 3.62 -15.70 -11.02
CA ALA A 30 3.61 -14.28 -10.65
C ALA A 30 3.05 -13.36 -11.76
N GLU A 31 3.46 -13.57 -13.01
CA GLU A 31 2.99 -12.78 -14.16
C GLU A 31 1.48 -12.93 -14.39
N LEU A 32 0.94 -14.15 -14.26
CA LEU A 32 -0.48 -14.43 -14.43
C LEU A 32 -1.30 -13.65 -13.40
N HIS A 33 -0.90 -13.71 -12.14
CA HIS A 33 -1.57 -13.01 -11.05
C HIS A 33 -1.45 -11.50 -11.18
N TYR A 34 -0.29 -11.00 -11.59
CA TYR A 34 -0.10 -9.58 -11.90
C TYR A 34 -1.09 -9.10 -12.98
N LYS A 35 -1.19 -9.82 -14.11
CA LYS A 35 -2.10 -9.44 -15.22
C LYS A 35 -3.57 -9.46 -14.77
N LYS A 36 -3.97 -10.47 -13.99
CA LYS A 36 -5.32 -10.55 -13.39
C LYS A 36 -5.61 -9.39 -12.44
N GLY A 37 -4.63 -9.00 -11.61
CA GLY A 37 -4.77 -7.87 -10.70
C GLY A 37 -4.98 -6.55 -11.44
N VAL A 38 -4.19 -6.29 -12.47
CA VAL A 38 -4.32 -5.08 -13.31
C VAL A 38 -5.65 -5.05 -14.06
N GLN A 39 -6.05 -6.17 -14.66
CA GLN A 39 -7.34 -6.27 -15.34
C GLN A 39 -8.50 -6.02 -14.38
N ALA A 40 -8.50 -6.68 -13.21
CA ALA A 40 -9.54 -6.52 -12.20
C ALA A 40 -9.64 -5.08 -11.67
N ALA A 41 -8.50 -4.40 -11.52
CA ALA A 41 -8.48 -3.00 -11.08
C ALA A 41 -9.15 -2.06 -12.10
N MET A 42 -8.95 -2.31 -13.39
CA MET A 42 -9.59 -1.55 -14.47
C MET A 42 -11.08 -1.86 -14.57
N GLU A 43 -11.45 -3.13 -14.51
CA GLU A 43 -12.85 -3.57 -14.55
C GLU A 43 -13.65 -3.03 -13.36
N GLN A 44 -13.03 -2.90 -12.19
CA GLN A 44 -13.63 -2.27 -11.00
C GLN A 44 -14.06 -0.82 -11.26
N LEU A 45 -13.37 -0.12 -12.17
CA LEU A 45 -13.70 1.25 -12.61
C LEU A 45 -14.60 1.28 -13.85
N GLY A 46 -15.06 0.12 -14.33
CA GLY A 46 -15.88 -0.02 -15.54
C GLY A 46 -15.07 0.08 -16.85
N VAL A 47 -13.74 -0.08 -16.78
CA VAL A 47 -12.85 -0.03 -17.94
C VAL A 47 -12.51 -1.45 -18.40
N THR A 48 -12.72 -1.73 -19.67
CA THR A 48 -12.26 -2.98 -20.30
C THR A 48 -10.90 -2.73 -20.96
N ILE A 49 -9.89 -3.51 -20.58
CA ILE A 49 -8.57 -3.44 -21.21
C ILE A 49 -8.56 -4.18 -22.55
N THR A 50 -7.78 -3.69 -23.52
CA THR A 50 -7.56 -4.40 -24.79
C THR A 50 -6.58 -5.54 -24.61
N THR A 51 -6.56 -6.48 -25.56
CA THR A 51 -5.57 -7.57 -25.58
C THR A 51 -4.13 -7.06 -25.68
N THR A 52 -3.93 -5.87 -26.24
CA THR A 52 -2.63 -5.19 -26.40
C THR A 52 -2.22 -4.34 -25.20
N TYR A 53 -3.04 -4.27 -24.14
CA TYR A 53 -2.78 -3.39 -23.00
C TYR A 53 -1.40 -3.64 -22.36
N PHE A 54 -1.03 -4.93 -22.23
CA PHE A 54 0.25 -5.34 -21.65
C PHE A 54 1.45 -5.21 -22.60
N ASP A 55 1.24 -4.81 -23.87
CA ASP A 55 2.34 -4.52 -24.80
C ASP A 55 3.03 -3.18 -24.44
N SER A 56 2.35 -2.32 -23.67
CA SER A 56 2.92 -1.08 -23.15
C SER A 56 3.97 -1.36 -22.08
N GLN A 57 5.13 -0.71 -22.15
CA GLN A 57 6.18 -0.77 -21.11
C GLN A 57 5.70 -0.27 -19.74
N LEU A 58 4.62 0.52 -19.70
CA LEU A 58 4.01 0.98 -18.45
C LEU A 58 3.15 -0.09 -17.79
N ALA A 59 2.62 -1.04 -18.56
CA ALA A 59 1.70 -2.08 -18.08
C ALA A 59 2.35 -3.47 -18.06
N THR A 60 3.38 -3.72 -18.86
CA THR A 60 4.03 -5.03 -18.93
C THR A 60 4.60 -5.46 -17.58
N TYR A 61 4.58 -6.77 -17.34
CA TYR A 61 5.25 -7.35 -16.19
C TYR A 61 6.74 -7.50 -16.52
N ASP A 62 7.60 -6.95 -15.66
CA ASP A 62 9.05 -6.94 -15.86
C ASP A 62 9.80 -7.87 -14.88
N GLY A 63 9.07 -8.73 -14.15
CA GLY A 63 9.66 -9.66 -13.19
C GLY A 63 10.10 -9.03 -11.87
N THR A 64 9.78 -7.75 -11.62
CA THR A 64 10.19 -7.05 -10.39
C THR A 64 9.05 -6.91 -9.38
N LEU A 65 9.41 -6.86 -8.09
CA LEU A 65 8.47 -6.49 -7.02
C LEU A 65 7.97 -5.05 -7.20
N GLU A 66 8.84 -4.14 -7.65
CA GLU A 66 8.50 -2.73 -7.89
C GLU A 66 7.33 -2.60 -8.86
N ARG A 67 7.32 -3.36 -9.95
CA ARG A 67 6.22 -3.38 -10.91
C ARG A 67 4.90 -3.83 -10.31
N ILE A 68 4.92 -4.92 -9.53
CA ILE A 68 3.72 -5.43 -8.85
C ILE A 68 3.19 -4.37 -7.88
N MET A 69 4.06 -3.77 -7.08
CA MET A 69 3.67 -2.76 -6.09
C MET A 69 3.21 -1.46 -6.73
N LEU A 70 3.78 -1.05 -7.87
CA LEU A 70 3.33 0.13 -8.61
C LEU A 70 1.90 -0.04 -9.12
N GLN A 71 1.57 -1.18 -9.74
CA GLN A 71 0.20 -1.43 -10.20
C GLN A 71 -0.77 -1.63 -9.04
N LYS A 72 -0.34 -2.28 -7.95
CA LYS A 72 -1.13 -2.39 -6.72
C LYS A 72 -1.41 -1.02 -6.11
N TYR A 73 -0.43 -0.11 -6.12
CA TYR A 73 -0.59 1.26 -5.66
C TYR A 73 -1.70 1.99 -6.43
N TYR A 74 -1.75 1.86 -7.76
CA TYR A 74 -2.82 2.42 -8.58
C TYR A 74 -4.19 1.76 -8.29
N ALA A 75 -4.22 0.43 -8.14
CA ALA A 75 -5.44 -0.29 -7.82
C ALA A 75 -6.04 0.09 -6.45
N LEU A 76 -5.21 0.54 -5.52
CA LEU A 76 -5.61 0.95 -4.17
C LEU A 76 -5.91 2.46 -4.06
N TYR A 77 -6.09 3.19 -5.16
CA TYR A 77 -6.34 4.64 -5.14
C TYR A 77 -7.56 5.09 -4.32
N PHE A 78 -8.56 4.21 -4.14
CA PHE A 78 -9.74 4.49 -3.29
C PHE A 78 -9.71 3.73 -1.95
N ILE A 79 -8.55 3.16 -1.60
CA ILE A 79 -8.32 2.39 -0.36
C ILE A 79 -7.03 2.92 0.30
N ASP A 80 -7.01 4.23 0.55
CA ASP A 80 -5.81 5.02 0.88
C ASP A 80 -5.01 4.47 2.06
N TYR A 81 -5.69 4.00 3.10
CA TYR A 81 -5.01 3.39 4.25
C TYR A 81 -4.26 2.13 3.84
N GLN A 82 -4.88 1.25 3.05
CA GLN A 82 -4.21 0.05 2.56
C GLN A 82 -3.04 0.39 1.65
N GLN A 83 -3.19 1.40 0.78
CA GLN A 83 -2.09 1.91 -0.04
C GLN A 83 -0.91 2.41 0.83
N TRP A 84 -1.18 3.20 1.87
CA TRP A 84 -0.16 3.66 2.80
C TRP A 84 0.50 2.51 3.58
N PHE A 85 -0.27 1.47 3.92
CA PHE A 85 0.25 0.29 4.62
C PHE A 85 1.20 -0.51 3.73
N GLU A 86 0.85 -0.70 2.46
CA GLU A 86 1.69 -1.38 1.46
C GLU A 86 2.99 -0.62 1.18
N TYR A 87 2.91 0.72 1.07
CA TYR A 87 4.10 1.55 0.93
C TYR A 87 5.02 1.41 2.16
N ARG A 88 4.50 1.48 3.39
CA ARG A 88 5.31 1.29 4.60
C ARG A 88 5.94 -0.10 4.67
N ARG A 89 5.23 -1.14 4.23
CA ARG A 89 5.72 -2.53 4.25
C ARG A 89 6.82 -2.80 3.22
N THR A 90 6.80 -2.13 2.07
CA THR A 90 7.66 -2.46 0.92
C THR A 90 8.63 -1.37 0.48
N GLY A 91 8.34 -0.11 0.83
CA GLY A 91 9.02 1.07 0.30
C GLY A 91 8.65 1.44 -1.14
N PHE A 92 7.71 0.73 -1.77
CA PHE A 92 7.29 0.96 -3.15
C PHE A 92 5.87 1.55 -3.26
N PRO A 93 5.57 2.30 -4.34
CA PRO A 93 6.50 2.76 -5.38
C PRO A 93 7.43 3.86 -4.87
N ILE A 94 8.52 4.15 -5.57
CA ILE A 94 9.38 5.30 -5.21
C ILE A 94 8.63 6.60 -5.49
N LEU A 95 8.16 7.25 -4.42
CA LEU A 95 7.39 8.49 -4.52
C LEU A 95 8.31 9.71 -4.68
N PRO A 96 7.90 10.72 -5.49
CA PRO A 96 8.68 11.93 -5.65
C PRO A 96 8.74 12.72 -4.33
N LYS A 97 9.91 13.33 -4.06
CA LYS A 97 10.16 14.15 -2.87
C LYS A 97 10.40 15.60 -3.28
N THR A 98 9.95 16.54 -2.45
CA THR A 98 10.17 17.98 -2.67
C THR A 98 10.72 18.64 -1.41
N THR A 99 11.29 19.83 -1.55
CA THR A 99 11.81 20.62 -0.42
C THR A 99 10.72 21.17 0.50
N ALA A 100 9.45 21.13 0.08
CA ALA A 100 8.31 21.54 0.89
C ALA A 100 7.84 20.47 1.88
N MET A 101 8.48 19.29 1.90
CA MET A 101 8.14 18.20 2.81
C MET A 101 8.88 18.34 4.15
N GLU A 102 8.20 18.90 5.14
CA GLU A 102 8.77 19.27 6.46
C GLU A 102 9.27 18.07 7.31
N ASN A 103 8.80 16.85 7.05
CA ASN A 103 9.25 15.65 7.76
C ASN A 103 10.49 15.01 7.12
N ASN A 104 11.48 15.82 6.70
CA ASN A 104 12.67 15.37 5.96
C ASN A 104 12.33 14.53 4.70
N ALA A 105 11.17 14.78 4.10
CA ALA A 105 10.60 13.96 3.03
C ALA A 105 10.55 12.44 3.35
N ILE A 106 10.33 12.11 4.63
CA ILE A 106 10.08 10.75 5.11
C ILE A 106 8.56 10.57 5.19
N MET A 107 8.06 9.47 4.63
CA MET A 107 6.67 9.07 4.79
C MET A 107 6.42 8.72 6.26
N PRO A 108 5.43 9.31 6.94
CA PRO A 108 5.08 8.93 8.30
C PRO A 108 4.82 7.43 8.43
N SER A 109 5.38 6.81 9.47
CA SER A 109 5.19 5.40 9.83
C SER A 109 4.03 5.17 10.78
N ARG A 110 3.43 6.21 11.38
CA ARG A 110 2.23 6.11 12.23
C ARG A 110 1.61 7.47 12.53
N PHE A 111 0.42 7.45 13.13
CA PHE A 111 -0.15 8.61 13.80
C PHE A 111 0.27 8.64 15.27
N PHE A 112 0.30 9.84 15.86
CA PHE A 112 0.46 10.02 17.29
C PHE A 112 -0.72 9.42 18.05
N TYR A 113 -0.48 9.09 19.33
CA TYR A 113 -1.62 8.84 20.22
C TYR A 113 -2.42 10.14 20.43
N PRO A 114 -3.77 10.07 20.43
CA PRO A 114 -4.60 11.26 20.64
C PRO A 114 -4.27 11.96 21.96
N THR A 115 -4.27 13.28 21.97
CA THR A 115 -3.99 14.10 23.16
C THR A 115 -4.93 13.78 24.33
N SER A 116 -6.19 13.42 24.04
CA SER A 116 -7.16 12.98 25.05
C SER A 116 -6.72 11.72 25.79
N ILE A 117 -6.02 10.78 25.14
CA ILE A 117 -5.49 9.56 25.78
C ILE A 117 -4.28 9.90 26.64
N GLN A 118 -3.44 10.84 26.20
CA GLN A 118 -2.29 11.32 26.96
C GLN A 118 -2.71 11.95 28.30
N ILE A 119 -3.86 12.64 28.31
CA ILE A 119 -4.41 13.31 29.51
C ILE A 119 -5.25 12.34 30.35
N ASN A 120 -6.24 11.70 29.74
CA ASN A 120 -7.26 10.94 30.48
C ASN A 120 -6.82 9.51 30.83
N ASN A 121 -5.76 8.99 30.19
CA ASN A 121 -5.26 7.63 30.41
C ASN A 121 -3.72 7.58 30.43
N GLN A 122 -3.12 8.57 31.11
CA GLN A 122 -1.68 8.83 31.09
C GLN A 122 -0.83 7.60 31.46
N GLN A 123 -1.23 6.83 32.48
CA GLN A 123 -0.46 5.67 32.92
C GLN A 123 -0.31 4.59 31.84
N ASN A 124 -1.38 4.33 31.06
CA ASN A 124 -1.31 3.34 29.99
C ASN A 124 -0.66 3.91 28.73
N TYR A 125 -0.81 5.21 28.48
CA TYR A 125 -0.06 5.90 27.42
C TYR A 125 1.45 5.77 27.64
N LEU A 126 1.95 6.05 28.85
CA LEU A 126 3.38 5.95 29.16
C LEU A 126 3.93 4.53 28.97
N LYS A 127 3.17 3.50 29.36
CA LYS A 127 3.53 2.09 29.11
C LYS A 127 3.60 1.77 27.62
N ALA A 128 2.65 2.29 26.82
CA ALA A 128 2.67 2.08 25.38
C ALA A 128 3.87 2.77 24.71
N VAL A 129 4.22 3.99 25.15
CA VAL A 129 5.40 4.72 24.68
C VAL A 129 6.69 4.00 25.05
N GLU A 130 6.77 3.39 26.25
CA GLU A 130 7.94 2.59 26.66
C GLU A 130 8.16 1.39 25.73
N ILE A 131 7.09 0.68 25.34
CA ILE A 131 7.16 -0.44 24.39
C ILE A 131 7.56 0.03 22.99
N LEU A 132 7.04 1.19 22.58
CA LEU A 132 7.26 1.76 21.26
C LEU A 132 8.65 2.40 21.12
N GLY A 133 9.23 2.87 22.22
CA GLY A 133 10.47 3.65 22.28
C GLY A 133 10.23 5.16 22.33
N THR A 134 9.44 5.70 21.40
CA THR A 134 9.04 7.12 21.41
C THR A 134 7.71 7.34 20.66
N ASP A 135 6.93 8.33 21.07
CA ASP A 135 5.72 8.73 20.31
C ASP A 135 6.10 9.73 19.23
N ASP A 136 6.71 9.26 18.14
CA ASP A 136 7.05 10.05 16.95
C ASP A 136 6.37 9.47 15.69
N VAL A 137 6.07 10.32 14.71
CA VAL A 137 5.42 9.91 13.45
C VAL A 137 6.25 8.94 12.63
N ASN A 138 7.58 8.98 12.78
CA ASN A 138 8.54 8.12 12.08
C ASN A 138 8.91 6.86 12.87
N THR A 139 8.37 6.69 14.08
CA THR A 139 8.61 5.46 14.83
C THR A 139 7.87 4.30 14.16
N LYS A 140 8.62 3.31 13.68
CA LYS A 140 8.06 2.15 13.00
C LYS A 140 7.20 1.31 13.94
N VAL A 141 6.10 0.78 13.40
CA VAL A 141 5.25 -0.20 14.10
C VAL A 141 5.82 -1.61 13.93
N TRP A 142 5.35 -2.57 14.72
CA TRP A 142 5.95 -3.91 14.83
C TRP A 142 6.09 -4.70 13.51
N TRP A 143 5.28 -4.41 12.49
CA TRP A 143 5.33 -5.05 11.17
C TRP A 143 6.05 -4.22 10.10
N ASP A 144 6.23 -2.92 10.35
CA ASP A 144 6.95 -1.99 9.47
C ASP A 144 8.46 -2.20 9.74
N LYS A 145 9.13 -2.92 8.83
CA LYS A 145 10.55 -3.31 8.98
C LYS A 145 11.46 -2.46 8.13
#